data_AF-A0A7S0CSL3-F1
#
_entry.id   AF-A0A7S0CSL3-F1
#
_cell.length_a   1.000
_cell.length_b   1.000
_cell.length_c   1.000
_cell.angle_alpha   90.00
_cell.angle_beta   90.00
_cell.angle_gamma   90.00
#
_symmetry.space_group_name_H-M   'P 1'
#
loop_
_entity.id
_entity.type
_entity.pdbx_description
1 polymer ?
#
loop_
_entity_poly.entity_id
_entity_poly.type
_entity_poly.pdbx_seq_one_letter_code
_entity_poly.pdbx_strand_id
1 'polypeptide(L)'
;FNPMYQNSLNQFLVWFFHTLTSTDQCSDAKQRIDLLIDNVTYNSYVALDRGLFVQHKLTFKLLMTLKIMEVERRDTISTNMLDLLFKAGMNLQAEDCPKHKFNWIDDAKVMDKWKNVVALNRLPFFNDLINKIRSNEQEWKNWFSTLNPEEMEIPSFEERLRADPSGPLMRLLLIRALRQDRVCRAADIFVG
;
A
#
# COMPACT_ATOMS: atom_id res chain seq x y z
N PHE A 1 -21.97 -9.50 1.90
CA PHE A 1 -22.05 -8.85 3.23
C PHE A 1 -21.78 -9.91 4.29
N ASN A 2 -20.78 -9.72 5.16
CA ASN A 2 -20.53 -10.64 6.26
C ASN A 2 -21.29 -10.13 7.50
N PRO A 3 -22.23 -10.90 8.07
CA PRO A 3 -23.05 -10.46 9.20
C PRO A 3 -22.23 -10.15 10.47
N MET A 4 -20.97 -10.61 10.57
CA MET A 4 -20.09 -10.29 11.69
C MET A 4 -19.47 -8.88 11.62
N TYR A 5 -19.48 -8.22 10.46
CA TYR A 5 -18.92 -6.85 10.30
C TYR A 5 -20.02 -5.80 10.36
N GLN A 6 -20.85 -5.87 11.40
CA GLN A 6 -21.89 -4.89 11.66
C GLN A 6 -21.51 -4.05 12.88
N ASN A 7 -21.28 -2.77 12.64
CA ASN A 7 -21.16 -1.76 13.69
C ASN A 7 -22.21 -0.68 13.43
N SER A 8 -22.92 -0.26 14.46
CA SER A 8 -23.89 0.84 14.34
C SER A 8 -23.21 2.19 14.56
N LEU A 9 -23.69 3.22 13.87
CA LEU A 9 -23.24 4.60 14.11
C LEU A 9 -23.48 5.02 15.57
N ASN A 10 -24.57 4.57 16.19
CA ASN A 10 -24.85 4.85 17.59
C ASN A 10 -23.78 4.26 18.51
N GLN A 11 -23.37 3.02 18.26
CA GLN A 11 -22.26 2.41 18.99
C GLN A 11 -20.99 3.23 18.78
N PHE A 12 -20.67 3.62 17.53
CA PHE A 12 -19.57 4.54 17.21
C PHE A 12 -19.56 5.80 18.09
N LEU A 13 -20.68 6.51 18.11
CA LEU A 13 -20.81 7.79 18.83
C LEU A 13 -20.60 7.63 20.33
N VAL A 14 -21.14 6.56 20.94
CA VAL A 14 -21.00 6.33 22.39
C VAL A 14 -19.53 6.26 22.82
N TRP A 15 -18.71 5.45 22.14
CA TRP A 15 -17.29 5.36 22.52
C TRP A 15 -16.46 6.53 22.00
N PHE A 16 -16.85 7.17 20.90
CA PHE A 16 -16.23 8.40 20.44
C PHE A 16 -16.34 9.49 21.52
N PHE A 17 -17.55 9.76 22.03
CA PHE A 17 -17.75 10.72 23.11
C PHE A 17 -17.04 10.32 24.40
N HIS A 18 -17.02 9.04 24.74
CA HIS A 18 -16.25 8.55 25.88
C HIS A 18 -14.74 8.82 25.71
N THR A 19 -14.19 8.63 24.51
CA THR A 19 -12.78 8.91 24.22
C THR A 19 -12.49 10.41 24.33
N LEU A 20 -13.40 11.26 23.87
CA LEU A 20 -13.27 12.72 24.00
C LEU A 20 -13.21 13.20 25.46
N THR A 21 -13.99 12.59 26.35
CA THR A 21 -14.06 12.98 27.76
C THR A 21 -12.94 12.38 28.62
N SER A 22 -12.47 11.18 28.26
CA SER A 22 -11.39 10.48 28.98
C SER A 22 -9.98 10.89 28.56
N THR A 23 -9.82 11.55 27.40
CA THR A 23 -8.52 12.06 26.97
C THR A 23 -8.06 13.20 27.88
N ASP A 24 -6.80 13.16 28.28
CA ASP A 24 -6.19 14.11 29.20
C ASP A 24 -6.33 15.56 28.72
N GLN A 25 -6.51 16.48 29.68
CA GLN A 25 -6.59 17.90 29.38
C GLN A 25 -5.18 18.45 29.17
N CYS A 26 -4.94 19.08 28.01
CA CYS A 26 -3.74 19.86 27.74
C CYS A 26 -4.02 21.35 27.78
N SER A 27 -3.01 22.13 28.18
CA SER A 27 -3.04 23.59 28.15
C SER A 27 -3.00 24.15 26.72
N ASP A 28 -2.36 23.44 25.80
CA ASP A 28 -2.37 23.76 24.37
C ASP A 28 -3.52 23.04 23.66
N ALA A 29 -4.37 23.82 23.01
CA ALA A 29 -5.49 23.32 22.23
C ALA A 29 -5.05 22.46 21.03
N LYS A 30 -3.92 22.78 20.40
CA LYS A 30 -3.41 22.02 19.25
C LYS A 30 -2.92 20.65 19.70
N GLN A 31 -2.09 20.62 20.74
CA GLN A 31 -1.64 19.37 21.36
C GLN A 31 -2.80 18.49 21.81
N ARG A 32 -3.87 19.09 22.34
CA ARG A 32 -5.09 18.35 22.70
C ARG A 32 -5.78 17.72 21.49
N ILE A 33 -5.87 18.44 20.37
CA ILE A 33 -6.49 17.92 19.14
C ILE A 33 -5.71 16.72 18.62
N ASP A 34 -4.38 16.80 18.58
CA ASP A 34 -3.52 15.69 18.12
C ASP A 34 -3.69 14.44 19.00
N LEU A 35 -3.69 14.61 20.33
CA LEU A 35 -3.95 13.53 21.29
C LEU A 35 -5.35 12.91 21.12
N LEU A 36 -6.37 13.71 20.84
CA LEU A 36 -7.72 13.21 20.58
C LEU A 36 -7.77 12.39 19.29
N ILE A 37 -7.11 12.85 18.23
CA ILE A 37 -7.03 12.12 16.96
C ILE A 37 -6.34 10.77 17.18
N ASP A 38 -5.22 10.74 17.90
CA ASP A 38 -4.49 9.51 18.19
C ASP A 38 -5.33 8.52 19.01
N ASN A 39 -5.93 8.98 20.11
CA ASN A 39 -6.73 8.14 20.99
C ASN A 39 -7.99 7.61 20.28
N VAL A 40 -8.70 8.46 19.54
CA VAL A 40 -9.88 8.04 18.77
C VAL A 40 -9.45 7.03 17.72
N THR A 41 -8.40 7.29 16.95
CA THR A 41 -7.91 6.38 15.91
C THR A 41 -7.52 5.03 16.48
N TYR A 42 -6.75 5.01 17.57
CA TYR A 42 -6.31 3.79 18.23
C TYR A 42 -7.50 2.99 18.79
N ASN A 43 -8.40 3.65 19.54
CA ASN A 43 -9.58 3.00 20.10
C ASN A 43 -10.52 2.46 19.02
N SER A 44 -10.69 3.20 17.91
CA SER A 44 -11.42 2.76 16.71
C SER A 44 -10.85 1.45 16.18
N TYR A 45 -9.53 1.44 15.98
CA TYR A 45 -8.81 0.30 15.45
C TYR A 45 -8.94 -0.92 16.37
N VAL A 46 -8.70 -0.76 17.68
CA VAL A 46 -8.78 -1.86 18.66
C VAL A 46 -10.20 -2.41 18.76
N ALA A 47 -11.22 -1.54 18.77
CA ALA A 47 -12.61 -1.97 18.85
C ALA A 47 -13.01 -2.83 17.64
N LEU A 48 -12.62 -2.42 16.44
CA LEU A 48 -12.90 -3.14 15.21
C LEU A 48 -12.07 -4.43 15.10
N ASP A 49 -10.77 -4.39 15.43
CA ASP A 49 -9.87 -5.54 15.32
C ASP A 49 -10.30 -6.74 16.18
N ARG A 50 -10.95 -6.50 17.33
CA ARG A 50 -11.52 -7.56 18.19
C ARG A 50 -12.65 -8.33 17.52
N GLY A 51 -13.42 -7.70 16.64
CA GLY A 51 -14.53 -8.32 15.91
C GLY A 51 -14.14 -8.91 14.55
N LEU A 52 -12.90 -8.70 14.10
CA LEU A 52 -12.45 -9.15 12.78
C LEU A 52 -11.88 -10.57 12.82
N PHE A 53 -12.23 -11.38 11.81
CA PHE A 53 -11.51 -12.62 11.56
C PHE A 53 -10.04 -12.32 11.24
N VAL A 54 -9.13 -13.18 11.74
CA VAL A 54 -7.67 -13.05 11.57
C VAL A 54 -7.29 -12.79 10.11
N GLN A 55 -7.93 -13.50 9.16
CA GLN A 55 -7.68 -13.36 7.72
C GLN A 55 -7.97 -11.97 7.13
N HIS A 56 -8.77 -11.12 7.80
CA HIS A 56 -9.09 -9.77 7.32
C HIS A 56 -8.40 -8.66 8.10
N LYS A 57 -7.66 -8.99 9.17
CA LYS A 57 -6.98 -7.99 9.99
C LYS A 57 -5.97 -7.18 9.20
N LEU A 58 -5.17 -7.83 8.36
CA LEU A 58 -4.21 -7.15 7.49
C LEU A 58 -4.92 -6.22 6.50
N THR A 59 -5.98 -6.67 5.84
CA THR A 59 -6.75 -5.83 4.93
C THR A 59 -7.30 -4.59 5.64
N PHE A 60 -7.85 -4.76 6.84
CA PHE A 60 -8.36 -3.65 7.63
C PHE A 60 -7.25 -2.66 8.02
N LYS A 61 -6.11 -3.16 8.55
CA LYS A 61 -4.94 -2.35 8.85
C LYS A 61 -4.48 -1.54 7.63
N LEU A 62 -4.30 -2.21 6.49
CA LEU A 62 -3.88 -1.59 5.24
C LEU A 62 -4.85 -0.48 4.81
N LEU A 63 -6.16 -0.74 4.84
CA LEU A 63 -7.16 0.26 4.49
C LEU A 63 -7.14 1.47 5.43
N MET A 64 -6.99 1.24 6.75
CA MET A 64 -6.86 2.30 7.74
C MET A 64 -5.60 3.15 7.47
N THR A 65 -4.44 2.51 7.29
CA THR A 65 -3.17 3.20 6.99
C THR A 65 -3.29 4.04 5.72
N LEU A 66 -3.83 3.47 4.63
CA LEU A 66 -4.00 4.21 3.37
C LEU A 66 -4.96 5.40 3.53
N LYS A 67 -6.03 5.26 4.33
CA LYS A 67 -6.99 6.35 4.57
C LYS A 67 -6.40 7.49 5.40
N ILE A 68 -5.62 7.15 6.44
CA ILE A 68 -4.90 8.16 7.24
C ILE A 68 -3.91 8.91 6.34
N MET A 69 -3.10 8.17 5.57
CA MET A 69 -2.11 8.78 4.70
C MET A 69 -2.75 9.63 3.58
N GLU A 70 -3.90 9.23 3.04
CA GLU A 70 -4.64 10.03 2.05
C GLU A 70 -5.08 11.40 2.60
N VAL A 71 -5.44 11.46 3.90
CA VAL A 71 -5.85 12.69 4.58
C VAL A 71 -4.63 13.55 4.95
N GLU A 72 -3.60 12.94 5.53
CA GLU A 72 -2.42 13.66 6.03
C GLU A 72 -1.46 14.09 4.91
N ARG A 73 -1.35 13.30 3.85
CA ARG A 73 -0.38 13.49 2.76
C ARG A 73 -1.07 13.69 1.42
N ARG A 74 -2.07 14.58 1.42
CA ARG A 74 -2.94 14.85 0.27
C ARG A 74 -2.16 15.25 -0.99
N ASP A 75 -1.02 15.92 -0.82
CA ASP A 75 -0.16 16.36 -1.94
C ASP A 75 0.76 15.25 -2.46
N THR A 76 1.01 14.21 -1.67
CA THR A 76 1.97 13.14 -1.99
C THR A 76 1.28 11.86 -2.47
N ILE A 77 0.06 11.58 -2.00
CA ILE A 77 -0.70 10.38 -2.37
C ILE A 77 -1.78 10.75 -3.38
N SER A 78 -1.51 10.45 -4.63
CA SER A 78 -2.51 10.60 -5.69
C SER A 78 -3.52 9.44 -5.66
N THR A 79 -4.78 9.73 -6.00
CA THR A 79 -5.82 8.70 -6.22
C THR A 79 -5.35 7.63 -7.22
N ASN A 80 -4.50 8.00 -8.18
CA ASN A 80 -3.91 7.09 -9.16
C ASN A 80 -3.02 6.01 -8.51
N MET A 81 -2.27 6.33 -7.45
CA MET A 81 -1.45 5.33 -6.74
C MET A 81 -2.32 4.29 -6.05
N LEU A 82 -3.40 4.72 -5.38
CA LEU A 82 -4.36 3.81 -4.74
C LEU A 82 -5.06 2.94 -5.78
N ASP A 83 -5.49 3.53 -6.89
CA ASP A 83 -6.08 2.80 -8.01
C ASP A 83 -5.13 1.75 -8.58
N LEU A 84 -3.84 2.05 -8.70
CA LEU A 84 -2.83 1.08 -9.13
C LEU A 84 -2.64 -0.06 -8.13
N LEU A 85 -2.73 0.20 -6.82
CA LEU A 85 -2.65 -0.85 -5.79
C LEU A 85 -3.80 -1.87 -5.93
N PHE A 86 -5.03 -1.37 -6.12
CA PHE A 86 -6.24 -2.21 -6.15
C PHE A 86 -6.50 -2.84 -7.52
N LYS A 87 -6.35 -2.07 -8.60
CA LYS A 87 -6.70 -2.50 -9.96
C LYS A 87 -5.51 -3.08 -10.71
N ALA A 88 -4.28 -2.78 -10.32
CA ALA A 88 -3.04 -3.29 -10.91
C ALA A 88 -3.09 -3.38 -12.44
N GLY A 89 -3.21 -2.24 -13.14
CA GLY A 89 -3.15 -2.22 -14.61
C GLY A 89 -4.20 -3.04 -15.36
N MET A 90 -5.25 -3.57 -14.70
CA MET A 90 -6.29 -4.43 -15.30
C MET A 90 -6.99 -3.80 -16.51
N ASN A 91 -7.07 -2.47 -16.55
CA ASN A 91 -7.70 -1.74 -17.64
C ASN A 91 -6.80 -1.59 -18.88
N LEU A 92 -5.53 -2.00 -18.81
CA LEU A 92 -4.61 -1.93 -19.95
C LEU A 92 -4.88 -3.07 -20.93
N GLN A 93 -5.04 -2.68 -22.19
CA GLN A 93 -5.08 -3.63 -23.30
C GLN A 93 -3.67 -4.06 -23.68
N ALA A 94 -3.54 -5.26 -24.23
CA ALA A 94 -2.22 -5.82 -24.56
C ALA A 94 -1.55 -5.04 -25.71
N GLU A 95 -2.38 -4.51 -26.61
CA GLU A 95 -2.03 -3.72 -27.78
C GLU A 95 -1.39 -2.38 -27.41
N ASP A 96 -1.79 -1.81 -26.27
CA ASP A 96 -1.27 -0.54 -25.74
C ASP A 96 0.04 -0.72 -24.97
N CYS A 97 0.46 -1.96 -24.73
CA CYS A 97 1.69 -2.27 -24.00
C CYS A 97 2.88 -2.31 -24.97
N PRO A 98 4.01 -1.66 -24.64
CA PRO A 98 5.24 -1.83 -25.40
C PRO A 98 5.61 -3.31 -25.50
N LYS A 99 6.28 -3.73 -26.58
CA LYS A 99 6.74 -5.13 -26.71
C LYS A 99 7.55 -5.53 -25.47
N HIS A 100 7.05 -6.55 -24.76
CA HIS A 100 7.68 -7.08 -23.56
C HIS A 100 8.94 -7.88 -23.95
N LYS A 101 9.90 -7.98 -23.03
CA LYS A 101 11.12 -8.79 -23.16
C LYS A 101 11.49 -9.45 -21.82
N PHE A 102 10.51 -9.91 -21.05
CA PHE A 102 10.84 -10.70 -19.87
C PHE A 102 11.10 -12.13 -20.33
N ASN A 103 12.36 -12.46 -20.61
CA ASN A 103 12.72 -13.82 -20.99
C ASN A 103 12.78 -14.77 -19.77
N TRP A 104 12.57 -14.24 -18.56
CA TRP A 104 12.71 -14.95 -17.28
C TRP A 104 11.41 -15.03 -16.46
N ILE A 105 10.29 -14.54 -17.00
CA ILE A 105 8.96 -14.78 -16.40
C ILE A 105 8.27 -15.84 -17.27
N ASP A 106 7.49 -16.72 -16.65
CA ASP A 106 6.71 -17.74 -17.37
C ASP A 106 5.73 -17.10 -18.36
N ASP A 107 5.72 -17.55 -19.62
CA ASP A 107 4.91 -17.01 -20.72
C ASP A 107 3.43 -16.79 -20.35
N ALA A 108 2.84 -17.69 -19.57
CA ALA A 108 1.44 -17.60 -19.12
C ALA A 108 1.15 -16.43 -18.14
N LYS A 109 2.17 -15.95 -17.41
CA LYS A 109 2.04 -14.90 -16.38
C LYS A 109 2.77 -13.60 -16.73
N VAL A 110 3.63 -13.64 -17.76
CA VAL A 110 4.41 -12.48 -18.25
C VAL A 110 3.49 -11.31 -18.55
N MET A 111 2.39 -11.56 -19.27
CA MET A 111 1.55 -10.48 -19.78
C MET A 111 0.82 -9.71 -18.67
N ASP A 112 0.31 -10.40 -17.65
CA ASP A 112 -0.35 -9.76 -16.52
C ASP A 112 0.63 -8.91 -15.69
N LYS A 113 1.81 -9.48 -15.41
CA LYS A 113 2.88 -8.73 -14.71
C LYS A 113 3.35 -7.54 -15.56
N TRP A 114 3.44 -7.70 -16.87
CA TRP A 114 3.85 -6.65 -17.77
C TRP A 114 2.84 -5.50 -17.83
N LYS A 115 1.54 -5.79 -17.90
CA LYS A 115 0.48 -4.76 -17.75
C LYS A 115 0.68 -3.97 -16.46
N ASN A 116 0.94 -4.64 -15.34
CA ASN A 116 1.18 -3.95 -14.07
C ASN A 116 2.41 -3.03 -14.13
N VAL A 117 3.52 -3.50 -14.70
CA VAL A 117 4.75 -2.72 -14.86
C VAL A 117 4.52 -1.51 -15.76
N VAL A 118 3.82 -1.69 -16.88
CA VAL A 118 3.47 -0.59 -17.81
C VAL A 118 2.56 0.42 -17.12
N ALA A 119 1.58 -0.03 -16.34
CA ALA A 119 0.72 0.85 -15.55
C ALA A 119 1.54 1.64 -14.52
N LEU A 120 2.46 0.97 -13.83
CA LEU A 120 3.32 1.59 -12.83
C LEU A 120 4.28 2.61 -13.46
N ASN A 121 4.81 2.34 -14.65
CA ASN A 121 5.68 3.24 -15.40
C ASN A 121 4.98 4.55 -15.82
N ARG A 122 3.64 4.65 -15.72
CA ARG A 122 2.92 5.91 -15.95
C ARG A 122 2.99 6.86 -14.75
N LEU A 123 3.42 6.39 -13.58
CA LEU A 123 3.66 7.26 -12.43
C LEU A 123 4.97 8.05 -12.63
N PRO A 124 5.01 9.35 -12.30
CA PRO A 124 6.22 10.16 -12.42
C PRO A 124 7.44 9.54 -11.73
N PHE A 125 7.23 8.94 -10.55
CA PHE A 125 8.31 8.30 -9.78
C PHE A 125 8.94 7.09 -10.48
N PHE A 126 8.15 6.38 -11.30
CA PHE A 126 8.55 5.13 -11.99
C PHE A 126 8.66 5.30 -13.51
N ASN A 127 8.73 6.55 -14.01
CA ASN A 127 8.69 6.82 -15.45
C ASN A 127 9.83 6.15 -16.25
N ASP A 128 10.93 5.80 -15.58
CA ASP A 128 12.11 5.12 -16.11
C ASP A 128 12.15 3.61 -15.77
N LEU A 129 11.14 3.05 -15.10
CA LEU A 129 11.11 1.66 -14.61
C LEU A 129 11.39 0.63 -15.70
N ILE A 130 10.70 0.73 -16.84
CA ILE A 130 10.89 -0.21 -17.96
C ILE A 130 12.34 -0.16 -18.47
N ASN A 131 12.92 1.03 -18.55
CA ASN A 131 14.29 1.21 -19.03
C ASN A 131 15.29 0.64 -18.01
N LYS A 132 15.08 0.87 -16.72
CA LYS A 132 15.90 0.31 -15.64
C LYS A 132 15.87 -1.22 -15.59
N ILE A 133 14.70 -1.82 -15.80
CA ILE A 133 14.59 -3.28 -15.87
C ILE A 133 15.35 -3.82 -17.08
N ARG A 134 15.25 -3.16 -18.24
CA ARG A 134 15.96 -3.59 -19.47
C ARG A 134 17.47 -3.43 -19.37
N SER A 135 17.94 -2.34 -18.76
CA SER A 135 19.38 -2.06 -18.66
C SER A 135 20.09 -3.00 -17.69
N ASN A 136 19.38 -3.56 -16.71
CA ASN A 136 19.96 -4.38 -15.65
C ASN A 136 19.15 -5.67 -15.41
N GLU A 137 18.81 -6.34 -16.50
CA GLU A 137 17.89 -7.48 -16.50
C GLU A 137 18.32 -8.60 -15.52
N GLN A 138 19.62 -8.85 -15.39
CA GLN A 138 20.14 -9.90 -14.53
C GLN A 138 19.87 -9.62 -13.03
N GLU A 139 20.03 -8.37 -12.58
CA GLU A 139 19.78 -8.02 -11.17
C GLU A 139 18.28 -8.08 -10.85
N TRP A 140 17.44 -7.59 -11.77
CA TRP A 140 15.98 -7.70 -11.64
C TRP A 140 15.50 -9.14 -11.64
N LYS A 141 16.08 -10.00 -12.48
CA LYS A 141 15.81 -11.45 -12.49
C LYS A 141 16.20 -12.09 -11.17
N ASN A 142 17.38 -11.75 -10.63
CA ASN A 142 17.83 -12.27 -9.35
C ASN A 142 16.88 -11.85 -8.22
N TRP A 143 16.56 -10.56 -8.13
CA TRP A 143 15.60 -10.03 -7.16
C TRP A 143 14.23 -10.70 -7.28
N PHE A 144 13.72 -10.86 -8.51
CA PHE A 144 12.45 -11.52 -8.76
C PHE A 144 12.46 -13.00 -8.38
N SER A 145 13.59 -13.68 -8.50
CA SER A 145 13.73 -15.11 -8.19
C SER A 145 13.96 -15.39 -6.71
N THR A 146 14.28 -14.37 -5.91
CA THR A 146 14.47 -14.51 -4.46
C THR A 146 13.18 -14.96 -3.78
N LEU A 147 13.31 -15.71 -2.68
CA LEU A 147 12.17 -16.12 -1.88
C LEU A 147 11.46 -14.90 -1.30
N ASN A 148 12.17 -14.01 -0.61
CA ASN A 148 11.61 -12.83 0.07
C ASN A 148 12.08 -11.51 -0.58
N PRO A 149 11.61 -11.16 -1.79
CA PRO A 149 11.98 -9.92 -2.47
C PRO A 149 11.60 -8.65 -1.70
N GLU A 150 10.59 -8.73 -0.82
CA GLU A 150 10.13 -7.62 0.01
C GLU A 150 11.15 -7.16 1.07
N GLU A 151 12.05 -8.07 1.49
CA GLU A 151 13.14 -7.83 2.44
C GLU A 151 14.44 -7.41 1.74
N MET A 152 14.51 -7.52 0.41
CA MET A 152 15.67 -7.16 -0.38
C MET A 152 15.63 -5.69 -0.82
N GLU A 153 16.79 -5.15 -1.15
CA GLU A 153 16.87 -3.86 -1.84
C GLU A 153 16.30 -3.98 -3.26
N ILE A 154 15.50 -2.99 -3.67
CA ILE A 154 14.90 -2.98 -5.01
C ILE A 154 15.96 -2.49 -6.01
N PRO A 155 16.30 -3.29 -7.03
CA PRO A 155 17.31 -2.93 -8.02
C PRO A 155 17.02 -1.57 -8.63
N SER A 156 18.02 -0.71 -8.74
CA SER A 156 17.91 0.64 -9.35
C SER A 156 16.96 1.66 -8.69
N PHE A 157 16.17 1.28 -7.68
CA PHE A 157 15.18 2.16 -7.04
C PHE A 157 15.35 2.33 -5.53
N GLU A 158 16.17 1.50 -4.87
CA GLU A 158 16.31 1.51 -3.40
C GLU A 158 16.60 2.90 -2.82
N GLU A 159 17.61 3.60 -3.36
CA GLU A 159 17.97 4.95 -2.89
C GLU A 159 16.83 5.96 -3.10
N ARG A 160 16.17 5.91 -4.26
CA ARG A 160 15.04 6.79 -4.58
C ARG A 160 13.85 6.54 -3.64
N LEU A 161 13.61 5.28 -3.30
CA LEU A 161 12.56 4.88 -2.35
C LEU A 161 12.89 5.32 -0.92
N ARG A 162 14.15 5.29 -0.49
CA ARG A 162 14.54 5.76 0.85
C ARG A 162 14.46 7.28 0.99
N ALA A 163 14.71 8.02 -0.09
CA ALA A 163 14.69 9.47 -0.11
C ALA A 163 13.26 10.07 -0.19
N ASP A 164 12.30 9.31 -0.70
CA ASP A 164 10.92 9.80 -0.89
C ASP A 164 10.03 9.47 0.32
N PRO A 165 9.27 10.43 0.88
CA PRO A 165 8.34 10.18 1.98
C PRO A 165 7.26 9.12 1.67
N SER A 166 6.89 8.96 0.40
CA SER A 166 5.95 7.95 -0.11
C SER A 166 6.65 6.66 -0.57
N GLY A 167 7.96 6.56 -0.38
CA GLY A 167 8.79 5.40 -0.68
C GLY A 167 8.22 4.06 -0.21
N PRO A 168 7.73 3.93 1.04
CA PRO A 168 7.12 2.69 1.51
C PRO A 168 5.90 2.25 0.69
N LEU A 169 5.03 3.19 0.31
CA LEU A 169 3.88 2.90 -0.56
C LEU A 169 4.32 2.55 -1.98
N MET A 170 5.32 3.27 -2.50
CA MET A 170 5.90 3.00 -3.83
C MET A 170 6.55 1.61 -3.89
N ARG A 171 7.24 1.17 -2.83
CA ARG A 171 7.76 -0.19 -2.69
C ARG A 171 6.63 -1.22 -2.74
N LEU A 172 5.54 -0.99 -1.99
CA LEU A 172 4.37 -1.86 -2.00
C LEU A 172 3.75 -1.98 -3.41
N LEU A 173 3.63 -0.86 -4.14
CA LEU A 173 3.13 -0.85 -5.53
C LEU A 173 4.02 -1.66 -6.49
N LEU A 174 5.34 -1.53 -6.36
CA LEU A 174 6.28 -2.26 -7.20
C LEU A 174 6.23 -3.76 -6.94
N ILE A 175 6.19 -4.18 -5.67
CA ILE A 175 6.00 -5.58 -5.31
C ILE A 175 4.65 -6.09 -5.80
N ARG A 176 3.57 -5.30 -5.67
CA ARG A 176 2.24 -5.63 -6.21
C ARG A 176 2.23 -5.82 -7.72
N ALA A 177 3.08 -5.11 -8.45
CA ALA A 177 3.18 -5.23 -9.90
C ALA A 177 3.91 -6.52 -10.32
N LEU A 178 5.04 -6.83 -9.70
CA LEU A 178 5.93 -7.93 -10.09
C LEU A 178 5.71 -9.22 -9.29
N ARG A 179 5.57 -9.16 -7.97
CA ARG A 179 5.50 -10.31 -7.04
C ARG A 179 4.20 -10.26 -6.22
N GLN A 180 3.08 -10.45 -6.93
CA GLN A 180 1.72 -10.49 -6.34
C GLN A 180 1.58 -11.49 -5.18
N ASP A 181 2.31 -12.60 -5.25
CA ASP A 181 2.39 -13.64 -4.22
C ASP A 181 2.97 -13.14 -2.88
N ARG A 182 3.73 -12.05 -2.90
CA ARG A 182 4.38 -11.44 -1.72
C ARG A 182 3.70 -10.18 -1.20
N VAL A 183 2.58 -9.77 -1.81
CA VAL A 183 1.88 -8.52 -1.46
C VAL A 183 1.43 -8.50 -0.01
N CYS A 184 0.93 -9.61 0.53
CA CYS A 184 0.52 -9.65 1.93
C CYS A 184 1.70 -9.38 2.87
N ARG A 185 2.88 -9.96 2.59
CA ARG A 185 4.10 -9.72 3.39
C ARG A 185 4.59 -8.28 3.23
N ALA A 186 4.61 -7.75 2.01
CA ALA A 186 4.96 -6.36 1.76
C ALA A 186 3.98 -5.39 2.44
N ALA A 187 2.69 -5.72 2.48
CA ALA A 187 1.67 -4.94 3.17
C ALA A 187 1.88 -4.98 4.69
N ASP A 188 2.20 -6.14 5.27
CA ASP A 188 2.56 -6.25 6.70
C ASP A 188 3.75 -5.35 7.05
N ILE A 189 4.80 -5.34 6.22
CA ILE A 189 5.98 -4.47 6.41
C ILE A 189 5.61 -2.98 6.24
N PHE A 190 4.67 -2.67 5.36
CA PHE A 190 4.24 -1.29 5.12
C PHE A 190 3.39 -0.72 6.25
N VAL A 191 2.54 -1.54 6.87
CA VAL A 191 1.65 -1.11 7.96
C VAL A 191 2.25 -1.28 9.36
N GLY A 192 3.27 -2.13 9.50
CA GLY A 192 3.95 -2.44 10.76
C GLY A 192 5.09 -1.49 11.05
#